data_AF-S7T8R2-F1
#
_entry.id   AF-S7T8R2-F1
#
_cell.length_a   1.000
_cell.length_b   1.000
_cell.length_c   1.000
_cell.angle_alpha   90.00
_cell.angle_beta   90.00
_cell.angle_gamma   90.00
#
_symmetry.space_group_name_H-M   'P 1'
#
loop_
_entity.id
_entity.type
_entity.pdbx_description
1 polymer ?
#
loop_
_entity_poly.entity_id
_entity_poly.type
_entity_poly.pdbx_seq_one_letter_code
_entity_poly.pdbx_strand_id
1 'polypeptide(L)'
;MPQYTLNVLGLEIRFKTDADEGRVDAAKALVEDLFNQISQGGKNINKEILLTVLALSLADDVLQAKSELRSIESKLGSLLKID
;
A
#
# COMPACT_ATOMS: atom_id res chain seq x y z
N MET A 1 7.67 8.57 -15.94
CA MET A 1 7.37 8.91 -14.53
C MET A 1 6.97 10.37 -14.39
N PRO A 2 5.67 10.69 -14.52
CA PRO A 2 5.11 11.95 -14.02
C PRO A 2 5.45 12.17 -12.53
N GLN A 3 5.44 13.44 -12.13
CA GLN A 3 5.59 13.86 -10.74
C GLN A 3 4.26 14.47 -10.26
N TYR A 4 3.81 14.01 -9.10
CA TYR A 4 2.60 14.48 -8.43
C TYR A 4 2.98 15.24 -7.16
N THR A 5 2.23 16.29 -6.84
CA THR A 5 2.33 17.00 -5.55
C THR A 5 1.03 16.74 -4.79
N LEU A 6 1.14 16.09 -3.64
CA LEU A 6 0.01 15.59 -2.86
C LEU A 6 0.12 16.08 -1.43
N ASN A 7 -1.01 16.40 -0.79
CA ASN A 7 -1.06 16.51 0.66
C ASN A 7 -1.49 15.16 1.24
N VAL A 8 -0.65 14.53 2.04
CA VAL A 8 -0.89 13.22 2.68
C VAL A 8 -0.66 13.37 4.17
N LEU A 9 -1.68 13.11 5.00
CA LEU A 9 -1.58 13.25 6.46
C LEU A 9 -1.10 14.65 6.93
N GLY A 10 -1.48 15.69 6.19
CA GLY A 10 -1.10 17.08 6.44
C GLY A 10 0.30 17.47 5.95
N LEU A 11 1.01 16.58 5.25
CA LEU A 11 2.34 16.82 4.70
C LEU A 11 2.28 16.96 3.18
N GLU A 12 2.95 17.97 2.65
CA GLU A 12 3.15 18.11 1.20
C GLU A 12 4.26 17.16 0.73
N ILE A 13 3.92 16.24 -0.16
CA ILE A 13 4.80 15.20 -0.67
C ILE A 13 4.91 15.34 -2.19
N ARG A 14 6.14 15.30 -2.70
CA ARG A 14 6.43 15.14 -4.13
C ARG A 14 6.64 13.66 -4.43
N PHE A 15 5.76 13.07 -5.21
CA PHE A 15 5.75 11.64 -5.51
C PHE A 15 5.92 11.38 -7.01
N LYS A 16 6.93 10.57 -7.38
CA LYS A 16 7.19 10.19 -8.78
C LYS A 16 6.79 8.74 -8.99
N THR A 17 5.99 8.49 -10.02
CA THR A 17 5.49 7.14 -10.35
C THR A 17 5.04 7.11 -11.80
N ASP A 18 4.89 5.92 -12.37
CA ASP A 18 4.23 5.72 -13.67
C ASP A 18 2.73 5.46 -13.54
N ALA A 19 2.19 5.50 -12.31
CA ALA A 19 0.74 5.48 -12.09
C ALA A 19 0.05 6.68 -12.74
N ASP A 20 -1.17 6.47 -13.22
CA ASP A 20 -2.13 7.55 -13.47
C ASP A 20 -2.57 8.23 -12.17
N GLU A 21 -3.23 9.38 -12.31
CA GLU A 21 -3.72 10.20 -11.21
C GLU A 21 -4.71 9.44 -10.31
N GLY A 22 -5.62 8.65 -10.88
CA GLY A 22 -6.61 7.90 -10.11
C GLY A 22 -5.96 6.88 -9.16
N ARG A 23 -4.93 6.17 -9.63
CA ARG A 23 -4.12 5.28 -8.77
C ARG A 23 -3.34 6.03 -7.71
N VAL A 24 -2.87 7.23 -8.00
CA VAL A 24 -2.16 8.07 -7.02
C VAL A 24 -3.11 8.53 -5.91
N ASP A 25 -4.32 8.98 -6.27
CA ASP A 25 -5.34 9.38 -5.30
C ASP A 25 -5.82 8.20 -4.45
N ALA A 26 -6.02 7.03 -5.07
CA ALA A 26 -6.35 5.81 -4.34
C ALA A 26 -5.25 5.42 -3.34
N ALA A 27 -3.97 5.54 -3.72
CA ALA A 27 -2.85 5.26 -2.82
C ALA A 27 -2.83 6.24 -1.64
N LYS A 28 -3.09 7.54 -1.88
CA LYS A 28 -3.24 8.52 -0.80
C LYS A 28 -4.38 8.12 0.15
N ALA A 29 -5.57 7.86 -0.38
CA ALA A 29 -6.74 7.53 0.43
C ALA A 29 -6.49 6.29 1.30
N LEU A 30 -5.84 5.26 0.73
CA LEU A 30 -5.46 4.06 1.47
C LEU A 30 -4.49 4.35 2.63
N VAL A 31 -3.46 5.17 2.40
CA VAL A 31 -2.50 5.57 3.44
C VAL A 31 -3.21 6.30 4.59
N GLU A 32 -4.13 7.22 4.27
CA GLU A 32 -4.86 7.99 5.28
C GLU A 32 -5.85 7.12 6.07
N ASP A 33 -6.54 6.19 5.41
CA ASP A 33 -7.45 5.26 6.08
C ASP A 33 -6.71 4.32 7.03
N LEU A 34 -5.63 3.68 6.56
CA LEU A 34 -4.82 2.79 7.40
C LEU A 34 -4.20 3.53 8.59
N PHE A 35 -3.70 4.75 8.37
CA PHE A 35 -3.20 5.59 9.47
C PHE A 35 -4.29 5.84 10.52
N ASN A 36 -5.50 6.18 10.08
CA ASN A 36 -6.64 6.42 10.98
C ASN A 36 -6.99 5.16 11.77
N GLN A 37 -7.07 4.00 11.12
CA GLN A 37 -7.34 2.72 11.78
C GLN A 37 -6.32 2.40 12.87
N ILE A 38 -5.02 2.54 12.57
CA ILE A 38 -3.95 2.26 13.55
C ILE A 38 -3.96 3.30 14.69
N SER A 39 -4.25 4.57 14.37
CA SER A 39 -4.29 5.65 15.37
C SER A 39 -5.43 5.53 16.38
N GLN A 40 -6.55 4.89 16.01
CA GLN A 40 -7.68 4.65 16.91
C GLN A 40 -7.36 3.60 18.00
N GLY A 41 -6.31 2.78 17.81
CA GLY A 41 -5.97 1.67 18.69
C GLY A 41 -5.22 2.02 19.99
N GLY A 42 -4.80 3.27 20.22
CA GLY A 42 -4.00 3.58 21.42
C GLY A 42 -3.91 5.06 21.81
N LYS A 43 -4.02 5.34 23.12
CA LYS A 43 -3.71 6.65 23.70
C LYS A 43 -2.21 6.93 23.59
N ASN A 44 -1.86 8.06 22.95
CA ASN A 44 -0.51 8.64 22.89
C ASN A 44 0.59 7.79 22.23
N ILE A 45 0.33 7.21 21.05
CA ILE A 45 1.39 6.63 20.22
C ILE A 45 2.17 7.75 19.51
N ASN A 46 3.50 7.69 19.54
CA ASN A 46 4.38 8.58 18.78
C ASN A 46 4.10 8.44 17.27
N LYS A 47 3.95 9.56 16.55
CA LYS A 47 3.73 9.59 15.09
C LYS A 47 4.79 8.81 14.31
N GLU A 48 6.05 8.81 14.73
CA GLU A 48 7.13 8.04 14.08
C GLU A 48 6.90 6.53 14.22
N ILE A 49 6.49 6.07 15.40
CA ILE A 49 6.15 4.65 15.62
C ILE A 49 4.93 4.28 14.77
N LEU A 50 3.91 5.14 14.75
CA LEU A 50 2.70 4.93 13.96
C LEU A 50 3.00 4.81 12.46
N LEU A 51 3.84 5.69 11.92
CA LEU A 51 4.27 5.63 10.52
C LEU A 51 5.14 4.40 10.23
N THR A 52 5.96 3.96 11.18
CA THR A 52 6.76 2.73 11.04
C THR A 52 5.86 1.49 10.99
N VAL A 53 4.84 1.43 11.85
CA VAL A 53 3.83 0.36 11.83
C VAL A 53 3.07 0.36 10.50
N LEU A 54 2.61 1.53 10.05
CA LEU A 54 1.93 1.67 8.76
C LEU A 54 2.79 1.17 7.59
N ALA A 55 4.08 1.54 7.56
CA ALA A 55 5.01 1.09 6.52
C ALA A 55 5.21 -0.43 6.55
N LEU A 56 5.30 -1.04 7.74
CA LEU A 56 5.39 -2.49 7.91
C LEU A 56 4.11 -3.19 7.44
N SER A 57 2.93 -2.69 7.80
CA SER A 57 1.65 -3.23 7.35
C SER A 57 1.53 -3.22 5.82
N LEU A 58 1.85 -2.09 5.18
CA LEU A 58 1.83 -2.00 3.72
C LEU A 58 2.85 -2.93 3.05
N ALA A 59 4.02 -3.13 3.66
CA ALA A 59 5.01 -4.07 3.14
C ALA A 59 4.53 -5.52 3.23
N ASP A 60 3.88 -5.89 4.33
CA ASP A 60 3.27 -7.21 4.54
C ASP A 60 2.14 -7.47 3.52
N ASP A 61 1.23 -6.51 3.33
CA ASP A 61 0.16 -6.59 2.32
C ASP A 61 0.72 -6.83 0.91
N VAL A 62 1.81 -6.13 0.56
CA VAL A 62 2.50 -6.32 -0.74
C VAL A 62 3.12 -7.72 -0.83
N LEU A 63 3.71 -8.24 0.24
CA LEU A 63 4.27 -9.59 0.26
C LEU A 63 3.17 -10.65 0.13
N GLN A 64 2.04 -10.47 0.82
CA GLN A 64 0.87 -11.33 0.71
C GLN A 64 0.31 -11.34 -0.71
N ALA A 65 0.07 -10.16 -1.30
CA ALA A 65 -0.45 -10.05 -2.68
C ALA A 65 0.47 -10.74 -3.70
N LYS A 66 1.80 -10.60 -3.55
CA LYS A 66 2.78 -11.31 -4.40
C LYS A 66 2.76 -12.83 -4.19
N SER A 67 2.52 -13.28 -2.96
CA SER A 67 2.38 -14.70 -2.65
C SER A 67 1.13 -15.29 -3.32
N GLU A 68 -0.01 -14.61 -3.20
CA GLU A 68 -1.27 -14.99 -3.80
C GLU A 68 -1.19 -15.03 -5.33
N LEU A 69 -0.58 -14.00 -5.95
CA LEU A 69 -0.35 -13.98 -7.39
C LEU A 69 0.45 -15.20 -7.87
N ARG A 70 1.57 -15.51 -7.20
CA ARG A 70 2.38 -16.70 -7.54
C ARG A 70 1.61 -18.01 -7.35
N SER A 71 0.74 -18.08 -6.34
CA SER A 71 -0.13 -19.24 -6.13
C SER A 71 -1.11 -19.42 -7.29
N ILE A 72 -1.72 -18.32 -7.74
CA ILE A 72 -2.65 -18.31 -8.88
C ILE A 72 -1.93 -18.69 -10.17
N GLU A 73 -0.77 -18.10 -10.44
CA GLU A 73 0.06 -18.41 -11.62
C GLU A 73 0.48 -19.88 -11.65
N SER A 74 0.87 -20.45 -10.50
CA SER A 74 1.23 -21.86 -10.37
C SER A 74 0.04 -22.78 -10.64
N LYS A 75 -1.13 -22.47 -10.06
CA LYS A 75 -2.37 -23.23 -10.30
C LYS A 75 -2.77 -23.16 -11.78
N LEU A 76 -2.78 -21.97 -12.37
CA LEU A 76 -3.08 -21.80 -13.80
C LEU A 76 -2.09 -22.56 -14.68
N GLY A 77 -0.79 -22.49 -14.37
CA GLY A 77 0.24 -23.25 -15.08
C GLY A 77 0.07 -24.77 -14.96
N SER A 78 -0.43 -25.27 -13.83
CA SER A 78 -0.76 -26.69 -13.69
C SER A 78 -1.98 -27.10 -14.52
N LEU A 79 -3.02 -26.26 -14.57
CA LEU A 79 -4.23 -26.51 -15.36
C LEU A 79 -3.96 -26.50 -16.86
N LEU A 80 -3.11 -25.57 -17.33
CA LEU A 80 -2.71 -25.46 -18.74
C LEU A 80 -1.67 -26.51 -19.18
N LYS A 81 -1.04 -27.22 -18.23
CA LYS A 81 -0.15 -28.37 -18.50
C LYS A 81 -0.90 -29.71 -18.50
N ILE A 82 -2.19 -29.71 -18.19
CA ILE A 82 -3.07 -30.85 -18.41
C ILE A 82 -3.53 -30.75 -19.86
N ASP A 83 -2.65 -31.15 -20.77
CA ASP A 83 -2.95 -31.61 -22.13
C ASP A 83 -2.25 -32.96 -22.32
#